data_AF-A0A520ARU7-F1
#
_entry.id   AF-A0A520ARU7-F1
#
_cell.length_a   1.000
_cell.length_b   1.000
_cell.length_c   1.000
_cell.angle_alpha   90.00
_cell.angle_beta   90.00
_cell.angle_gamma   90.00
#
_symmetry.space_group_name_H-M   'P 1'
#
loop_
_entity.id
_entity.type
_entity.pdbx_description
1 polymer ?
#
loop_
_entity_poly.entity_id
_entity_poly.type
_entity_poly.pdbx_seq_one_letter_code
_entity_poly.pdbx_strand_id
1 'polypeptide(L)'
;MIRKSKILPNLPIQISHRILTGKVIQDNHPFELKDVIHLPECLANPIAVFLSATTAGDVKVVLTEMEADGINIVVIIKPARKVKDAIVNDVRSIYPRSKIRPILEWISRNDLMEYCDKEKILKWLTKHQYNPGEVNKLLKDCTNIISKME
;
A
#
# COMPACT_ATOMS: atom_id res chain seq x y z
N MET A 1 13.94 4.61 19.52
CA MET A 1 12.59 4.23 19.99
C MET A 1 11.58 4.55 18.89
N ILE A 2 11.40 3.65 17.92
CA ILE A 2 10.43 3.85 16.83
C ILE A 2 9.04 3.72 17.46
N ARG A 3 8.25 4.79 17.39
CA ARG A 3 6.86 4.75 17.84
C ARG A 3 6.15 3.68 17.01
N LYS A 4 5.82 2.54 17.64
CA LYS A 4 4.76 1.62 17.19
C LYS A 4 3.40 2.31 17.29
N SER A 5 3.22 3.49 16.69
CA SER A 5 1.90 4.04 16.47
C SER A 5 1.16 3.05 15.57
N LYS A 6 0.08 2.48 16.11
CA LYS A 6 -0.85 1.56 15.45
C LYS A 6 -1.06 1.96 13.98
N ILE A 7 -0.38 1.27 13.07
CA ILE A 7 -0.45 1.42 11.61
C ILE A 7 -1.91 1.53 11.15
N LEU A 8 -2.75 0.68 11.76
CA LEU A 8 -4.19 0.85 11.83
C LEU A 8 -4.66 0.61 13.28
N PRO A 9 -5.72 1.30 13.74
CA PRO A 9 -6.41 0.95 14.98
C PRO A 9 -6.83 -0.53 15.00
N ASN A 10 -6.85 -1.14 16.18
CA ASN A 10 -7.38 -2.50 16.37
C ASN A 10 -8.91 -2.48 16.27
N LEU A 11 -9.41 -2.37 15.04
CA LEU A 11 -10.80 -2.30 14.65
C LEU A 11 -11.04 -3.24 13.46
N PRO A 12 -12.26 -3.77 13.27
CA PRO A 12 -12.59 -4.55 12.09
C PRO A 12 -12.27 -3.80 10.81
N ILE A 13 -11.75 -4.50 9.80
CA ILE A 13 -11.59 -3.97 8.45
C ILE A 13 -12.87 -4.24 7.68
N GLN A 14 -13.40 -3.24 6.99
CA GLN A 14 -14.57 -3.36 6.15
C GLN A 14 -14.24 -2.97 4.71
N ILE A 15 -14.79 -3.72 3.76
CA ILE A 15 -14.84 -3.35 2.36
C ILE A 15 -16.28 -3.36 1.87
N SER A 16 -16.69 -2.33 1.14
CA SER A 16 -18.02 -2.34 0.51
C SER A 16 -17.99 -3.14 -0.79
N HIS A 17 -19.07 -3.86 -1.08
CA HIS A 17 -19.23 -4.59 -2.34
C HIS A 17 -19.01 -3.69 -3.56
N ARG A 18 -19.47 -2.43 -3.49
CA ARG A 18 -19.27 -1.41 -4.53
C ARG A 18 -17.80 -1.10 -4.83
N ILE A 19 -16.88 -1.20 -3.85
CA ILE A 19 -15.44 -1.01 -4.11
C ILE A 19 -14.87 -2.21 -4.86
N LEU A 20 -15.29 -3.43 -4.52
CA LEU A 20 -14.87 -4.64 -5.21
C LEU A 20 -15.43 -4.69 -6.64
N THR A 21 -16.72 -4.45 -6.83
CA THR A 21 -17.36 -4.54 -8.15
C THR A 21 -17.18 -3.29 -9.00
N GLY A 22 -17.20 -2.11 -8.38
CA GLY A 22 -17.09 -0.83 -9.09
C GLY A 22 -15.72 -0.56 -9.69
N LYS A 23 -14.70 -1.34 -9.32
CA LYS A 23 -13.35 -1.24 -9.91
C LYS A 23 -13.05 -2.29 -10.96
N VAL A 24 -13.65 -3.48 -10.86
CA VAL A 24 -13.65 -4.48 -11.94
C VAL A 24 -14.25 -3.90 -13.22
N ILE A 25 -15.16 -2.93 -13.11
CA ILE A 25 -15.89 -2.31 -14.23
C ILE A 25 -15.14 -1.09 -14.82
N GLN A 26 -14.06 -0.59 -14.22
CA GLN A 26 -13.34 0.57 -14.75
C GLN A 26 -12.21 0.16 -15.71
N ASP A 27 -12.27 0.62 -16.96
CA ASP A 27 -11.30 0.33 -18.04
C ASP A 27 -9.83 0.59 -17.66
N ASN A 28 -9.56 1.48 -16.69
CA ASN A 28 -8.21 1.89 -16.29
C ASN A 28 -7.64 1.13 -15.07
N HIS A 29 -8.39 0.21 -14.46
CA HIS A 29 -7.98 -0.51 -13.24
C HIS A 29 -8.38 -2.00 -13.22
N PRO A 30 -8.07 -2.79 -14.27
CA PRO A 30 -8.45 -4.19 -14.28
C PRO A 30 -7.68 -4.96 -13.19
N PHE A 31 -8.44 -5.56 -12.29
CA PHE A 31 -8.03 -6.71 -11.48
C PHE A 31 -9.25 -7.62 -11.39
N GLU A 32 -9.05 -8.92 -11.26
CA GLU A 32 -10.09 -9.91 -11.05
C GLU A 32 -10.27 -10.19 -9.55
N LEU A 33 -11.44 -10.71 -9.15
CA LEU A 33 -11.66 -11.08 -7.74
C LEU A 33 -10.61 -12.09 -7.23
N LYS A 34 -10.09 -12.95 -8.10
CA LYS A 34 -9.02 -13.90 -7.78
C LYS A 34 -7.73 -13.19 -7.33
N ASP A 35 -7.44 -12.01 -7.87
CA ASP A 35 -6.21 -11.25 -7.58
C ASP A 35 -6.22 -10.64 -6.17
N VAL A 36 -7.42 -10.55 -5.54
CA VAL A 36 -7.62 -9.95 -4.22
C VAL A 36 -8.19 -10.93 -3.19
N ILE A 37 -8.19 -12.23 -3.49
CA ILE A 37 -8.76 -13.25 -2.58
C ILE A 37 -8.01 -13.33 -1.24
N HIS A 38 -6.71 -13.01 -1.24
CA HIS A 38 -5.84 -12.97 -0.06
C HIS A 38 -5.80 -11.59 0.63
N LEU A 39 -6.71 -10.68 0.29
CA LEU A 39 -6.74 -9.31 0.85
C LEU A 39 -6.64 -9.28 2.38
N PRO A 40 -7.41 -10.08 3.16
CA PRO A 40 -7.30 -10.04 4.62
C PRO A 40 -5.89 -10.37 5.13
N GLU A 41 -5.26 -11.40 4.57
CA GLU A 41 -3.93 -11.88 4.96
C GLU A 41 -2.85 -10.85 4.60
N CYS A 42 -2.94 -10.27 3.40
CA CYS A 42 -2.00 -9.26 2.93
C CYS A 42 -2.16 -7.91 3.64
N LEU A 43 -3.35 -7.58 4.14
CA LEU A 43 -3.55 -6.39 4.99
C LEU A 43 -3.04 -6.59 6.42
N ALA A 44 -3.11 -7.82 6.94
CA ALA A 44 -2.55 -8.15 8.24
C ALA A 44 -1.00 -8.13 8.22
N ASN A 45 -0.40 -8.51 7.09
CA ASN A 45 1.06 -8.59 6.92
C ASN A 45 1.54 -7.81 5.67
N PRO A 46 1.39 -6.47 5.63
CA PRO A 46 1.68 -5.69 4.45
C PRO A 46 3.19 -5.57 4.18
N ILE A 47 3.56 -5.21 2.95
CA ILE A 47 4.93 -4.84 2.60
C ILE A 47 5.29 -3.53 3.30
N ALA A 48 4.43 -2.52 3.15
CA ALA A 48 4.61 -1.21 3.73
C ALA A 48 3.29 -0.46 3.88
N VAL A 49 3.26 0.50 4.80
CA VAL A 49 2.13 1.42 5.00
C VAL A 49 2.62 2.84 4.98
N PHE A 50 1.94 3.68 4.21
CA PHE A 50 2.24 5.08 4.02
C PHE A 50 1.05 5.96 4.42
N LEU A 51 1.30 7.21 4.80
CA LEU A 51 0.31 8.27 4.75
C LEU A 51 -0.05 8.61 3.30
N SER A 52 -1.30 9.03 3.07
CA SER A 52 -1.73 9.48 1.75
C SER A 52 -1.06 10.79 1.36
N ALA A 53 -0.38 10.80 0.21
CA ALA A 53 0.24 12.01 -0.35
C ALA A 53 -0.78 13.07 -0.82
N THR A 54 -2.04 12.68 -1.08
CA THR A 54 -3.04 13.56 -1.72
C THR A 54 -4.27 13.80 -0.86
N THR A 55 -4.44 13.05 0.23
CA THR A 55 -5.60 13.18 1.12
C THR A 55 -5.11 13.46 2.53
N ALA A 56 -5.47 14.63 3.07
CA ALA A 56 -5.12 15.01 4.42
C ALA A 56 -5.75 14.07 5.48
N GLY A 57 -5.10 13.99 6.65
CA GLY A 57 -5.51 13.17 7.79
C GLY A 57 -4.93 11.76 7.76
N ASP A 58 -5.54 10.84 8.50
CA ASP A 58 -4.98 9.52 8.77
C ASP A 58 -5.19 8.48 7.65
N VAL A 59 -5.45 8.92 6.41
CA VAL A 59 -5.67 7.98 5.29
C VAL A 59 -4.36 7.24 5.01
N LYS A 60 -4.44 5.91 5.06
CA LYS A 60 -3.29 5.03 4.83
C LYS A 60 -3.32 4.48 3.41
N VAL A 61 -2.14 4.35 2.81
CA VAL A 61 -1.89 3.64 1.56
C VAL A 61 -1.06 2.42 1.91
N VAL A 62 -1.60 1.23 1.67
CA VAL A 62 -0.98 -0.05 2.00
C VAL A 62 -0.45 -0.70 0.74
N LEU A 63 0.86 -0.96 0.70
CA LEU A 63 1.50 -1.76 -0.33
C LEU A 63 1.39 -3.24 0.06
N THR A 64 0.81 -4.05 -0.81
CA THR A 64 0.52 -5.46 -0.55
C THR A 64 1.34 -6.39 -1.44
N GLU A 65 1.46 -7.66 -1.05
CA GLU A 65 2.07 -8.71 -1.88
C GLU A 65 1.13 -9.22 -2.97
N MET A 66 -0.15 -8.83 -2.97
CA MET A 66 -1.07 -9.16 -4.05
C MET A 66 -0.66 -8.47 -5.34
N GLU A 67 -0.84 -9.16 -6.45
CA GLU A 67 -0.49 -8.69 -7.80
C GLU A 67 -1.63 -9.01 -8.77
N ALA A 68 -1.88 -8.10 -9.70
CA ALA A 68 -2.66 -8.36 -10.91
C ALA A 68 -1.71 -8.18 -12.10
N ASP A 69 -1.55 -9.21 -12.94
CA ASP A 69 -0.61 -9.23 -14.06
C ASP A 69 0.83 -8.81 -13.68
N GLY A 70 1.29 -9.24 -12.50
CA GLY A 70 2.63 -8.90 -11.97
C GLY A 70 2.76 -7.47 -11.44
N ILE A 71 1.67 -6.69 -11.41
CA ILE A 71 1.62 -5.34 -10.86
C ILE A 71 1.06 -5.39 -9.43
N ASN A 72 1.84 -4.91 -8.45
CA ASN A 72 1.39 -4.91 -7.07
C ASN A 72 0.13 -4.07 -6.85
N ILE A 73 -0.77 -4.62 -6.05
CA ILE A 73 -2.00 -3.98 -5.63
C ILE A 73 -1.73 -3.11 -4.41
N VAL A 74 -2.23 -1.88 -4.43
CA VAL A 74 -2.28 -0.99 -3.28
C VAL A 74 -3.70 -0.86 -2.76
N VAL A 75 -3.83 -0.73 -1.45
CA VAL A 75 -5.12 -0.58 -0.75
C VAL A 75 -5.13 0.75 0.00
N ILE A 76 -6.17 1.55 -0.21
CA ILE A 76 -6.38 2.79 0.54
C ILE A 76 -7.35 2.51 1.68
N ILE A 77 -6.94 2.81 2.91
CA ILE A 77 -7.73 2.58 4.13
C ILE A 77 -7.94 3.90 4.84
N LYS A 78 -9.18 4.19 5.22
CA LYS A 78 -9.51 5.27 6.14
C LYS A 78 -9.78 4.68 7.53
N PRO A 79 -8.88 4.89 8.51
CA PRO A 79 -9.04 4.36 9.85
C PRO A 79 -10.25 4.92 10.60
N ALA A 80 -10.74 4.16 11.58
CA ALA A 80 -11.73 4.58 12.59
C ALA A 80 -12.95 5.33 12.02
N ARG A 81 -13.48 4.87 10.88
CA ARG A 81 -14.68 5.45 10.27
C ARG A 81 -15.93 4.86 10.89
N LYS A 82 -16.86 5.73 11.28
CA LYS A 82 -18.23 5.32 11.59
C LYS A 82 -18.95 4.90 10.30
N VAL A 83 -19.36 3.65 10.22
CA VAL A 83 -20.16 3.08 9.14
C VAL A 83 -21.40 2.44 9.77
N LYS A 84 -22.57 3.03 9.54
CA LYS A 84 -23.80 2.70 10.28
C LYS A 84 -23.53 2.73 11.80
N ASP A 85 -23.70 1.61 12.47
CA ASP A 85 -23.57 1.47 13.93
C ASP A 85 -22.21 0.93 14.38
N ALA A 86 -21.24 0.78 13.46
CA ALA A 86 -19.90 0.29 13.76
C ALA A 86 -18.80 1.34 13.48
N ILE A 87 -17.66 1.21 14.17
CA ILE A 87 -16.43 1.96 13.87
C ILE A 87 -15.43 0.96 13.29
N VAL A 88 -14.98 1.21 12.05
CA VAL A 88 -14.18 0.27 11.26
C VAL A 88 -13.00 0.95 10.58
N ASN A 89 -12.01 0.16 10.18
CA ASN A 89 -11.02 0.54 9.19
C ASN A 89 -11.63 0.34 7.80
N ASP A 90 -12.02 1.43 7.13
CA ASP A 90 -12.81 1.39 5.90
C ASP A 90 -11.90 1.37 4.66
N VAL A 91 -11.94 0.28 3.88
CA VAL A 91 -11.25 0.18 2.59
C VAL A 91 -11.95 1.07 1.57
N ARG A 92 -11.26 2.13 1.18
CA ARG A 92 -11.75 3.15 0.25
C ARG A 92 -11.44 2.85 -1.21
N SER A 93 -10.42 2.04 -1.46
CA SER A 93 -9.90 1.81 -2.81
C SER A 93 -8.95 0.62 -2.82
N ILE A 94 -8.97 -0.18 -3.89
CA ILE A 94 -8.00 -1.25 -4.19
C ILE A 94 -7.62 -1.12 -5.65
N TYR A 95 -6.35 -1.10 -6.03
CA TYR A 95 -5.99 -1.05 -7.45
C TYR A 95 -4.55 -1.48 -7.71
N PRO A 96 -4.24 -2.03 -8.89
CA PRO A 96 -2.86 -2.23 -9.33
C PRO A 96 -2.13 -0.89 -9.51
N ARG A 97 -0.90 -0.77 -9.01
CA ARG A 97 -0.07 0.45 -9.10
C ARG A 97 1.13 0.21 -10.01
N SER A 98 0.93 0.36 -11.32
CA SER A 98 1.97 0.14 -12.33
C SER A 98 3.14 1.13 -12.25
N LYS A 99 2.86 2.38 -11.89
CA LYS A 99 3.90 3.40 -11.71
C LYS A 99 4.58 3.22 -10.36
N ILE A 100 5.83 2.76 -10.39
CA ILE A 100 6.66 2.57 -9.19
C ILE A 100 7.14 3.90 -8.58
N ARG A 101 7.47 4.90 -9.40
CA ARG A 101 8.10 6.16 -8.95
C ARG A 101 7.39 6.80 -7.75
N PRO A 102 6.05 6.96 -7.72
CA PRO A 102 5.37 7.49 -6.55
C PRO A 102 5.63 6.72 -5.26
N ILE A 103 5.71 5.38 -5.29
CA ILE A 103 6.01 4.57 -4.10
C ILE A 103 7.41 4.88 -3.59
N LEU A 104 8.38 4.98 -4.51
CA LEU A 104 9.76 5.32 -4.15
C LEU A 104 9.86 6.75 -3.58
N GLU A 105 9.07 7.69 -4.09
CA GLU A 105 9.00 9.06 -3.55
C GLU A 105 8.39 9.08 -2.14
N TRP A 106 7.40 8.22 -1.86
CA TRP A 106 6.84 8.07 -0.51
C TRP A 106 7.86 7.53 0.51
N ILE A 107 8.76 6.65 0.06
CA ILE A 107 9.84 6.09 0.89
C ILE A 107 10.95 7.13 1.14
N SER A 108 11.38 7.86 0.11
CA SER A 108 12.65 8.60 0.16
C SER A 108 12.54 10.12 0.18
N ARG A 109 11.40 10.70 -0.21
CA ARG A 109 11.26 12.15 -0.40
C ARG A 109 10.15 12.78 0.44
N ASN A 110 9.05 12.05 0.68
CA ASN A 110 7.86 12.64 1.27
C ASN A 110 7.67 12.36 2.76
N ASP A 111 8.55 11.56 3.38
CA ASP A 111 8.45 11.16 4.79
C ASP A 111 7.07 10.57 5.14
N LEU A 112 6.49 9.79 4.21
CA LEU A 112 5.14 9.24 4.36
C LEU A 112 5.13 7.83 4.93
N MET A 113 6.29 7.18 5.07
CA MET A 113 6.36 5.77 5.46
C MET A 113 6.17 5.63 6.97
N GLU A 114 5.06 4.99 7.36
CA GLU A 114 4.68 4.75 8.75
C GLU A 114 5.13 3.36 9.23
N TYR A 115 5.27 2.43 8.29
CA TYR A 115 5.72 1.06 8.53
C TYR A 115 6.26 0.44 7.26
N CYS A 116 7.25 -0.43 7.41
CA CYS A 116 7.61 -1.41 6.41
C CYS A 116 8.06 -2.72 7.07
N ASP A 117 7.75 -3.84 6.42
CA ASP A 117 8.47 -5.08 6.61
C ASP A 117 9.76 -5.01 5.78
N LYS A 118 10.91 -5.05 6.47
CA LYS A 118 12.23 -4.84 5.86
C LYS A 118 12.54 -5.88 4.79
N GLU A 119 12.25 -7.16 5.05
CA GLU A 119 12.57 -8.23 4.10
C GLU A 119 11.66 -8.15 2.87
N LYS A 120 10.35 -7.95 3.09
CA LYS A 120 9.38 -7.84 1.99
C LYS A 120 9.65 -6.64 1.12
N ILE A 121 9.93 -5.47 1.69
CA ILE A 121 10.15 -4.26 0.90
C ILE A 121 11.46 -4.32 0.13
N LEU A 122 12.53 -4.89 0.69
CA LEU A 122 13.78 -5.12 -0.05
C LEU A 122 13.57 -6.10 -1.22
N LYS A 123 12.88 -7.21 -0.98
CA LYS A 123 12.51 -8.17 -2.04
C LYS A 123 11.69 -7.49 -3.14
N TRP A 124 10.74 -6.63 -2.75
CA TRP A 124 9.94 -5.85 -3.69
C TRP A 124 10.80 -4.87 -4.50
N LEU A 125 11.71 -4.11 -3.86
CA LEU A 125 12.63 -3.20 -4.54
C LEU A 125 13.52 -3.94 -5.56
N THR A 126 14.00 -5.14 -5.23
CA THR A 126 14.80 -5.97 -6.14
C THR A 126 14.05 -6.37 -7.40
N LYS A 127 12.73 -6.64 -7.33
CA LYS A 127 11.90 -6.92 -8.53
C LYS A 127 11.93 -5.77 -9.54
N HIS A 128 12.22 -4.56 -9.09
CA HIS A 128 12.20 -3.33 -9.88
C HIS A 128 13.58 -2.80 -10.29
N GLN A 129 14.65 -3.59 -10.14
CA GLN A 129 16.03 -3.16 -10.41
C GLN A 129 16.28 -2.71 -11.87
N TYR A 130 15.45 -3.13 -12.82
CA TYR A 130 15.56 -2.77 -14.24
C TYR A 130 14.65 -1.60 -14.62
N ASN A 131 14.85 -0.45 -13.99
CA ASN A 131 14.18 0.79 -14.34
C ASN A 131 15.15 1.81 -14.97
N PRO A 132 14.72 2.66 -15.92
CA PRO A 132 15.60 3.61 -16.58
C PRO A 132 15.91 4.86 -15.72
N GLY A 133 17.09 5.44 -15.94
CA GLY A 133 17.44 6.83 -15.56
C GLY A 133 17.17 7.21 -14.10
N GLU A 134 16.37 8.26 -13.90
CA GLU A 134 16.07 8.85 -12.57
C GLU A 134 15.42 7.83 -11.61
N VAL A 135 14.58 6.92 -12.14
CA VAL A 135 13.87 5.91 -11.32
C VAL A 135 14.87 4.94 -10.69
N ASN A 136 15.93 4.56 -11.40
CA ASN A 136 16.97 3.69 -10.84
C ASN A 136 17.74 4.37 -9.70
N LYS A 137 18.03 5.67 -9.82
CA LYS A 137 18.68 6.42 -8.74
C LYS A 137 17.80 6.42 -7.49
N LEU A 138 16.51 6.74 -7.67
CA LEU A 138 15.56 6.76 -6.57
C LEU A 138 15.38 5.38 -5.93
N LEU A 139 15.40 4.31 -6.74
CA LEU A 139 15.36 2.93 -6.25
C LEU A 139 16.57 2.61 -5.35
N LYS A 140 17.79 2.97 -5.78
CA LYS A 140 19.02 2.78 -4.98
C LYS A 140 18.97 3.57 -3.68
N ASP A 141 18.48 4.81 -3.73
CA ASP A 141 18.31 5.64 -2.53
C ASP A 141 17.34 4.98 -1.54
N CYS A 142 16.19 4.49 -2.02
CA CYS A 142 15.24 3.73 -1.21
C CYS A 142 15.87 2.47 -0.61
N THR A 143 16.57 1.66 -1.40
CA THR A 143 17.25 0.44 -0.92
C THR A 143 18.24 0.76 0.19
N ASN A 144 19.02 1.84 0.06
CA ASN A 144 19.96 2.29 1.08
C ASN A 144 19.26 2.74 2.36
N ILE A 145 18.14 3.48 2.24
CA ILE A 145 17.33 3.92 3.38
C ILE A 145 16.82 2.71 4.16
N ILE A 146 16.15 1.79 3.47
CA ILE A 146 15.58 0.58 4.09
C ILE A 146 16.66 -0.31 4.70
N SER A 147 17.80 -0.51 4.02
CA SER A 147 18.86 -1.40 4.51
C SER A 147 19.41 -0.96 5.87
N LYS A 148 19.41 0.36 6.12
CA LYS A 148 19.90 0.99 7.35
C LYS A 148 18.86 1.05 8.48
N MET A 149 17.60 0.66 8.24
CA MET A 149 16.59 0.59 9.29
C MET A 149 16.89 -0.57 10.22
N GLU A 150 16.78 -0.33 11.53
CA GLU A 150 16.93 -1.34 12.60
C GLU A 150 15.73 -2.29 12.65
#